data_AF-A0A9P6TVY8-F1
#
_entry.id   AF-A0A9P6TVY8-F1
#
_cell.length_a   1.000
_cell.length_b   1.000
_cell.length_c   1.000
_cell.angle_alpha   90.00
_cell.angle_beta   90.00
_cell.angle_gamma   90.00
#
_symmetry.space_group_name_H-M   'P 1'
#
loop_
_entity.id
_entity.type
_entity.pdbx_description
1 polymer ?
#
loop_
_entity_poly.entity_id
_entity_poly.type
_entity_poly.pdbx_seq_one_letter_code
_entity_poly.pdbx_strand_id
1 'polypeptide(L)'
;MHKDALEALTSIEVEFASLRDKMYEERMMELDREVEMINDGSHPELSSLMQEIEQKRNQRLRIAEMGRKYLTDIARNKYVVAEYQAHCTFQSARRTTRSDMVRALGKKQQQMIMDLKLSSDTHKRKVTADKASLLRARKQRRMEVNELRVANERLGFPTSTKVTTVTTVELDSDFAAMGSIIFYNVTANVK
;
A
#
# COMPACT_ATOMS: atom_id res chain seq x y z
N MET A 1 -39.82 95.37 48.01
CA MET A 1 -38.62 94.60 48.40
C MET A 1 -38.87 93.11 48.60
N HIS A 2 -39.73 92.63 49.52
CA HIS A 2 -40.02 91.18 49.61
C HIS A 2 -40.88 90.63 48.46
N LYS A 3 -41.84 91.41 47.96
CA LYS A 3 -42.73 91.00 46.87
C LYS A 3 -42.00 90.85 45.54
N ASP A 4 -41.13 91.80 45.22
CA ASP A 4 -40.29 91.79 44.01
C ASP A 4 -39.29 90.62 44.02
N ALA A 5 -38.76 90.26 45.19
CA ALA A 5 -37.88 89.10 45.35
C ALA A 5 -38.61 87.77 45.14
N LEU A 6 -39.89 87.68 45.54
CA LEU A 6 -40.73 86.50 45.29
C LEU A 6 -41.09 86.36 43.81
N GLU A 7 -41.44 87.45 43.12
CA GLU A 7 -41.70 87.43 41.67
C GLU A 7 -40.45 87.05 40.87
N ALA A 8 -39.28 87.54 41.27
CA ALA A 8 -38.01 87.13 40.68
C ALA A 8 -37.74 85.63 40.88
N LEU A 9 -38.02 85.10 42.08
CA LEU A 9 -37.86 83.66 42.37
C LEU A 9 -38.81 82.80 41.54
N THR A 10 -40.08 83.21 41.40
CA THR A 10 -41.04 82.47 40.58
C THR A 10 -40.69 82.55 39.09
N SER A 11 -40.14 83.67 38.61
CA SER A 11 -39.62 83.79 37.23
C SER A 11 -38.48 82.80 37.00
N ILE A 12 -37.53 82.73 37.94
CA ILE A 12 -36.40 81.79 37.88
C ILE A 12 -36.90 80.34 37.90
N GLU A 13 -37.89 80.00 38.72
CA GLU A 13 -38.47 78.65 38.76
C GLU A 13 -39.10 78.24 37.41
N VAL A 14 -39.81 79.16 36.75
CA VAL A 14 -40.40 78.92 35.43
C VAL A 14 -39.32 78.73 34.37
N GLU A 15 -38.24 79.52 34.41
CA GLU A 15 -37.10 79.38 33.51
C GLU A 15 -36.37 78.04 33.71
N PHE A 16 -36.17 77.61 34.96
CA PHE A 16 -35.59 76.30 35.26
C PHE A 16 -36.49 75.12 34.84
N ALA A 17 -37.82 75.27 34.95
CA ALA A 17 -38.74 74.27 34.43
C ALA A 17 -38.63 74.15 32.91
N SER A 18 -38.68 75.28 32.20
CA SER A 18 -38.53 75.30 30.73
C SER A 18 -37.18 74.76 30.26
N LEU A 19 -36.10 75.06 30.99
CA LEU A 19 -34.77 74.54 30.66
C LEU A 19 -34.70 73.02 30.80
N ARG A 20 -35.30 72.46 31.87
CA ARG A 20 -35.38 71.01 32.05
C ARG A 20 -36.17 70.34 30.95
N ASP A 21 -37.33 70.90 30.60
CA ASP A 21 -38.18 70.34 29.54
C ASP A 21 -37.43 70.30 28.19
N LYS A 22 -36.75 71.39 27.82
CA LYS A 22 -35.90 71.44 26.62
C LYS A 22 -34.76 70.42 26.67
N MET A 23 -34.09 70.27 27.81
CA MET A 23 -33.03 69.29 27.97
C MET A 23 -33.54 67.85 27.80
N TYR A 24 -34.75 67.55 28.31
CA TYR A 24 -35.37 66.25 28.13
C TYR A 24 -35.82 66.01 26.69
N GLU A 25 -36.37 67.02 26.01
CA GLU A 25 -36.72 66.95 24.58
C GLU A 25 -35.48 66.70 23.71
N GLU A 26 -34.41 67.46 23.92
CA GLU A 26 -33.14 67.27 23.21
C GLU A 26 -32.60 65.86 23.43
N ARG A 27 -32.63 65.37 24.69
CA ARG A 27 -32.17 64.02 24.99
C ARG A 27 -33.03 62.94 24.35
N MET A 28 -34.35 63.14 24.28
CA MET A 28 -35.25 62.21 23.60
C MET A 28 -34.96 62.17 22.10
N MET A 29 -34.76 63.33 21.47
CA MET A 29 -34.42 63.41 20.04
C MET A 29 -33.08 62.76 19.71
N GLU A 30 -32.08 62.86 20.58
CA GLU A 30 -30.81 62.15 20.42
C GLU A 30 -31.00 60.63 20.45
N LEU A 31 -31.79 60.13 21.41
CA LEU A 31 -32.08 58.71 21.55
C LEU A 31 -32.90 58.19 20.36
N ASP A 32 -33.90 58.95 19.89
CA ASP A 32 -34.70 58.56 18.73
C ASP A 32 -33.84 58.46 17.46
N ARG A 33 -32.94 59.42 17.23
CA ARG A 33 -31.96 59.34 16.14
C ARG A 33 -31.03 58.15 16.29
N GLU A 34 -30.59 57.83 17.50
CA GLU A 34 -29.75 56.68 17.76
C GLU A 34 -30.47 55.37 17.44
N VAL A 35 -31.75 55.26 17.82
CA VAL A 35 -32.61 54.12 17.49
C VAL A 35 -32.82 53.98 15.98
N GLU A 36 -33.06 55.08 15.28
CA GLU A 36 -33.14 55.10 13.81
C GLU A 36 -31.84 54.59 13.18
N MET A 37 -30.69 55.10 13.62
CA MET A 37 -29.38 54.65 13.12
C MET A 37 -29.10 53.17 13.42
N ILE A 38 -29.57 52.65 14.54
CA ILE A 38 -29.44 51.22 14.88
C ILE A 38 -30.34 50.37 13.97
N ASN A 39 -31.58 50.80 13.75
CA ASN A 39 -32.53 50.09 12.87
C ASN A 39 -32.05 50.08 11.41
N ASP A 40 -31.47 51.18 10.95
CA ASP A 40 -30.85 51.30 9.63
C ASP A 40 -29.48 50.61 9.56
N GLY A 41 -28.95 50.12 10.69
CA GLY A 41 -27.66 49.44 10.78
C GLY A 41 -26.44 50.35 10.57
N SER A 42 -26.63 51.67 10.54
CA SER A 42 -25.58 52.67 10.30
C SER A 42 -24.95 53.21 11.59
N HIS A 43 -25.38 52.73 12.76
CA HIS A 43 -24.81 53.14 14.04
C HIS A 43 -23.31 52.76 14.13
N PRO A 44 -22.42 53.70 14.50
CA PRO A 44 -20.98 53.50 14.44
C PRO A 44 -20.48 52.41 15.40
N GLU A 45 -21.07 52.28 16.59
CA GLU A 45 -20.68 51.22 17.54
C GLU A 45 -21.12 49.85 17.02
N LEU A 46 -22.32 49.74 16.45
CA LEU A 46 -22.80 48.53 15.82
C LEU A 46 -21.89 48.09 14.67
N SER A 47 -21.50 49.02 13.80
CA SER A 47 -20.58 48.76 12.68
C SER A 47 -19.21 48.26 13.17
N SER A 48 -18.65 48.91 14.20
CA SER A 48 -17.40 48.49 14.85
C SER A 48 -17.49 47.07 15.41
N LEU A 49 -18.58 46.76 16.13
CA LEU A 49 -18.80 45.43 16.69
C LEU A 49 -18.97 44.36 15.61
N MET A 50 -19.72 44.66 14.55
CA MET A 50 -19.88 43.78 13.39
C MET A 50 -18.54 43.50 12.71
N GLN A 51 -17.70 44.52 12.55
CA GLN A 51 -16.37 44.36 11.98
C GLN A 51 -15.49 43.46 12.85
N GLU A 52 -15.52 43.61 14.18
CA GLU A 52 -14.77 42.75 15.10
C GLU A 52 -15.23 41.29 15.03
N ILE A 53 -16.55 41.07 14.96
CA ILE A 53 -17.12 39.72 14.79
C ILE A 53 -16.66 39.11 13.47
N GLU A 54 -16.70 39.86 12.37
CA GLU A 54 -16.28 39.38 11.06
C GLU A 54 -14.78 39.08 11.01
N GLN A 55 -13.95 39.90 11.67
CA GLN A 55 -12.51 39.61 11.82
C GLN A 55 -12.27 38.31 12.59
N LYS A 56 -12.95 38.11 13.73
CA LYS A 56 -12.86 36.87 14.51
C LYS A 56 -13.33 35.66 13.71
N ARG A 57 -14.41 35.80 12.95
CA ARG A 57 -14.94 34.75 12.06
C ARG A 57 -13.92 34.38 10.98
N ASN A 58 -13.36 35.37 10.30
CA ASN A 58 -12.37 35.17 9.25
C ASN A 58 -11.07 34.54 9.77
N GLN A 59 -10.63 34.93 10.97
CA GLN A 59 -9.49 34.30 11.61
C GLN A 59 -9.75 32.82 11.92
N ARG A 60 -10.94 32.48 12.45
CA ARG A 60 -11.32 31.08 12.71
C ARG A 60 -11.40 30.27 11.41
N LEU A 61 -11.99 30.82 10.36
CA LEU A 61 -12.04 30.19 9.04
C LEU A 61 -10.64 29.92 8.49
N ARG A 62 -9.74 30.91 8.55
CA ARG A 62 -8.36 30.76 8.09
C ARG A 62 -7.63 29.64 8.85
N ILE A 63 -7.78 29.58 10.17
CA ILE A 63 -7.17 28.50 10.98
C ILE A 63 -7.75 27.15 10.58
N ALA A 64 -9.07 27.04 10.40
CA ALA A 64 -9.72 25.80 10.00
C ALA A 64 -9.27 25.33 8.59
N GLU A 65 -9.14 26.26 7.64
CA GLU A 65 -8.65 25.96 6.28
C GLU A 65 -7.20 25.48 6.29
N MET A 66 -6.34 26.14 7.07
CA MET A 66 -4.94 25.72 7.22
C MET A 66 -4.85 24.33 7.89
N GLY A 67 -5.66 24.09 8.92
CA GLY A 67 -5.76 22.79 9.57
C GLY A 67 -6.21 21.70 8.61
N ARG A 68 -7.23 21.96 7.79
CA ARG A 68 -7.73 21.03 6.77
C ARG A 68 -6.65 20.69 5.74
N LYS A 69 -5.93 21.69 5.22
CA LYS A 69 -4.82 21.47 4.28
C LYS A 69 -3.73 20.61 4.91
N TYR A 70 -3.29 20.99 6.11
CA TYR A 70 -2.26 20.27 6.85
C TYR A 70 -2.64 18.79 7.09
N LEU A 71 -3.87 18.51 7.53
CA LEU A 71 -4.34 17.14 7.72
C LEU A 71 -4.37 16.33 6.42
N THR A 72 -4.75 16.97 5.32
CA THR A 72 -4.76 16.34 3.98
C THR A 72 -3.33 15.97 3.56
N ASP A 73 -2.38 16.89 3.77
CA ASP A 73 -0.97 16.66 3.44
C ASP A 73 -0.36 15.55 4.29
N ILE A 74 -0.68 15.51 5.60
CA ILE A 74 -0.27 14.40 6.48
C ILE A 74 -0.83 13.08 5.97
N ALA A 75 -2.12 13.02 5.64
CA ALA A 75 -2.75 11.79 5.17
C ALA A 75 -2.08 11.29 3.88
N ARG A 76 -1.79 12.20 2.94
CA ARG A 76 -1.06 11.88 1.71
C ARG A 76 0.34 11.36 1.99
N ASN A 77 1.10 12.03 2.86
CA ASN A 77 2.46 11.62 3.20
C ASN A 77 2.47 10.25 3.89
N LYS A 78 1.54 10.02 4.82
CA LYS A 78 1.36 8.72 5.48
C LYS A 78 1.07 7.61 4.48
N TYR A 79 0.21 7.87 3.50
CA TYR A 79 -0.09 6.92 2.43
C TYR A 79 1.16 6.54 1.64
N VAL A 80 1.92 7.53 1.16
CA VAL A 80 3.16 7.29 0.38
C VAL A 80 4.19 6.49 1.18
N VAL A 81 4.37 6.85 2.46
CA VAL A 81 5.30 6.13 3.35
C VAL A 81 4.85 4.69 3.57
N ALA A 82 3.55 4.46 3.79
CA ALA A 82 2.99 3.12 3.98
C ALA A 82 3.16 2.24 2.73
N GLU A 83 2.93 2.81 1.54
CA GLU A 83 3.14 2.12 0.27
C GLU A 83 4.61 1.72 0.10
N TYR A 84 5.54 2.65 0.33
CA TYR A 84 6.97 2.38 0.26
C TYR A 84 7.40 1.33 1.29
N GLN A 85 6.87 1.39 2.51
CA GLN A 85 7.14 0.42 3.56
C GLN A 85 6.63 -0.96 3.18
N ALA A 86 5.41 -1.08 2.65
CA ALA A 86 4.86 -2.36 2.17
C ALA A 86 5.72 -2.95 1.04
N HIS A 87 6.24 -2.11 0.15
CA HIS A 87 7.16 -2.57 -0.89
C HIS A 87 8.49 -3.08 -0.31
N CYS A 88 9.08 -2.35 0.64
CA CYS A 88 10.32 -2.74 1.30
C CYS A 88 10.17 -4.04 2.09
N THR A 89 9.07 -4.21 2.83
CA THR A 89 8.80 -5.42 3.62
C THR A 89 8.62 -6.63 2.71
N PHE A 90 7.88 -6.49 1.60
CA PHE A 90 7.74 -7.55 0.61
C PHE A 90 9.10 -7.96 0.00
N GLN A 91 9.89 -6.97 -0.44
CA GLN A 91 11.22 -7.24 -0.99
C GLN A 91 12.13 -7.95 0.02
N SER A 92 12.11 -7.51 1.28
CA SER A 92 12.88 -8.12 2.36
C SER A 92 12.44 -9.57 2.60
N ALA A 93 11.14 -9.82 2.76
CA ALA A 93 10.58 -11.15 2.96
C ALA A 93 10.95 -12.12 1.82
N ARG A 94 10.90 -11.64 0.57
CA ARG A 94 11.33 -12.42 -0.60
C ARG A 94 12.82 -12.76 -0.54
N ARG A 95 13.67 -11.81 -0.15
CA ARG A 95 15.13 -12.04 0.00
C ARG A 95 15.42 -13.02 1.12
N THR A 96 14.75 -12.90 2.27
CA THR A 96 14.86 -13.82 3.41
C THR A 96 14.51 -15.24 2.99
N THR A 97 13.35 -15.43 2.36
CA THR A 97 12.91 -16.75 1.86
C THR A 97 13.94 -17.36 0.89
N ARG A 98 14.48 -16.55 -0.03
CA ARG A 98 15.53 -17.01 -0.95
C ARG A 98 16.80 -17.42 -0.20
N SER A 99 17.24 -16.61 0.75
CA SER A 99 18.40 -16.88 1.60
C SER A 99 18.22 -18.18 2.39
N ASP A 100 17.02 -18.41 2.93
CA ASP A 100 16.69 -19.61 3.69
C ASP A 100 16.71 -20.87 2.82
N MET A 101 16.17 -20.80 1.59
CA MET A 101 16.27 -21.90 0.63
C MET A 101 17.73 -22.23 0.28
N VAL A 102 18.55 -21.21 -0.02
CA VAL A 102 19.97 -21.39 -0.32
C VAL A 102 20.71 -21.99 0.89
N ARG A 103 20.41 -21.51 2.11
CA ARG A 103 20.97 -22.05 3.34
C ARG A 103 20.56 -23.51 3.56
N ALA A 104 19.29 -23.86 3.33
CA ALA A 104 18.81 -25.23 3.45
C ALA A 104 19.47 -26.18 2.45
N LEU A 105 19.64 -25.74 1.20
CA LEU A 105 20.36 -26.50 0.17
C LEU A 105 21.84 -26.68 0.55
N GLY A 106 22.51 -25.62 1.02
CA GLY A 106 23.89 -25.71 1.50
C GLY A 106 24.06 -26.70 2.64
N LYS A 107 23.14 -26.70 3.62
CA LYS A 107 23.11 -27.70 4.70
C LYS A 107 22.94 -29.13 4.17
N LYS A 108 22.00 -29.35 3.25
CA LYS A 108 21.79 -30.67 2.62
C LYS A 108 23.04 -31.13 1.86
N GLN A 109 23.67 -30.24 1.10
CA GLN A 109 24.91 -30.53 0.38
C GLN A 109 26.03 -30.92 1.35
N GLN A 110 26.21 -30.17 2.43
CA GLN A 110 27.19 -30.50 3.46
C GLN A 110 26.90 -31.86 4.09
N GLN A 111 25.63 -32.16 4.42
CA GLN A 111 25.23 -33.46 4.96
C GLN A 111 25.57 -34.59 3.98
N MET A 112 25.18 -34.47 2.70
CA MET A 112 25.49 -35.47 1.68
C MET A 112 26.99 -35.69 1.52
N ILE A 113 27.81 -34.63 1.60
CA ILE A 113 29.27 -34.76 1.56
C ILE A 113 29.80 -35.49 2.78
N MET A 114 29.27 -35.19 3.98
CA MET A 114 29.65 -35.89 5.21
C MET A 114 29.25 -37.37 5.16
N ASP A 115 28.02 -37.67 4.73
CA ASP A 115 27.52 -39.03 4.56
C ASP A 115 28.34 -39.80 3.51
N LEU A 116 28.68 -39.17 2.39
CA LEU A 116 29.56 -39.75 1.37
C LEU A 116 30.95 -40.02 1.93
N LYS A 117 31.54 -39.09 2.69
CA LYS A 117 32.85 -39.30 3.33
C LYS A 117 32.81 -40.47 4.32
N LEU A 118 31.79 -40.51 5.18
CA LEU A 118 31.60 -41.58 6.16
C LEU A 118 31.33 -42.93 5.48
N SER A 119 30.53 -42.96 4.42
CA SER A 119 30.28 -44.15 3.60
C SER A 119 31.47 -44.51 2.70
N SER A 120 32.34 -43.57 2.33
CA SER A 120 33.54 -43.87 1.54
C SER A 120 34.57 -44.65 2.35
N ASP A 121 34.53 -44.57 3.69
CA ASP A 121 35.31 -45.46 4.53
C ASP A 121 34.78 -46.91 4.51
N THR A 122 33.48 -47.14 4.24
CA THR A 122 32.92 -48.48 3.97
C THR A 122 33.11 -48.92 2.51
N HIS A 123 33.22 -47.97 1.59
CA HIS A 123 33.48 -48.17 0.15
C HIS A 123 34.93 -47.85 -0.26
N LYS A 124 35.90 -48.06 0.64
CA LYS A 124 37.26 -48.39 0.19
C LYS A 124 37.14 -49.69 -0.57
N ARG A 125 36.87 -49.62 -1.88
CA ARG A 125 37.22 -50.70 -2.81
C ARG A 125 38.64 -51.04 -2.41
N LYS A 126 38.87 -52.24 -1.89
CA LYS A 126 40.23 -52.73 -1.72
C LYS A 126 40.79 -52.78 -3.14
N VAL A 127 41.45 -51.70 -3.56
CA VAL A 127 42.05 -51.57 -4.90
C VAL A 127 43.23 -52.56 -5.04
N THR A 128 43.60 -53.25 -3.97
CA THR A 128 44.50 -54.40 -4.00
C THR A 128 43.73 -55.72 -4.03
N ALA A 129 42.91 -55.92 -5.06
CA ALA A 129 42.44 -57.25 -5.38
C ALA A 129 43.64 -58.05 -5.91
N ASP A 130 44.00 -59.16 -5.24
CA ASP A 130 45.09 -60.05 -5.66
C ASP A 130 45.00 -60.36 -7.16
N LYS A 131 46.14 -60.37 -7.87
CA LYS A 131 46.21 -60.53 -9.34
C LYS A 131 45.41 -61.74 -9.82
N ALA A 132 45.41 -62.82 -9.03
CA ALA A 132 44.62 -64.03 -9.31
C ALA A 132 43.10 -63.80 -9.29
N SER A 133 42.61 -62.94 -8.39
CA SER A 133 41.19 -62.60 -8.29
C SER A 133 40.73 -61.75 -9.48
N LEU A 134 41.57 -60.81 -9.92
CA LEU A 134 41.32 -59.99 -11.12
C LEU A 134 41.29 -60.83 -12.39
N LEU A 135 42.19 -61.81 -12.52
CA LEU A 135 42.20 -62.74 -13.66
C LEU A 135 40.94 -63.61 -13.70
N ARG A 136 40.47 -64.10 -12.54
CA ARG A 136 39.22 -64.87 -12.44
C ARG A 136 38.01 -64.02 -12.85
N ALA A 137 37.88 -62.81 -12.31
CA ALA A 137 36.80 -61.89 -12.68
C ALA A 137 36.86 -61.49 -14.16
N ARG A 138 38.06 -61.34 -14.75
CA ARG A 138 38.23 -61.08 -16.18
C ARG A 138 37.80 -62.28 -17.03
N LYS A 139 38.15 -63.50 -16.62
CA LYS A 139 37.73 -64.73 -17.31
C LYS A 139 36.20 -64.87 -17.28
N GLN A 140 35.58 -64.61 -16.13
CA GLN A 140 34.12 -64.68 -15.97
C GLN A 140 33.40 -63.66 -16.87
N ARG A 141 33.82 -62.39 -16.86
CA ARG A 141 33.27 -61.37 -17.78
C ARG A 141 33.43 -61.74 -19.25
N ARG A 142 34.55 -62.37 -19.63
CA ARG A 142 34.73 -62.87 -21.01
C ARG A 142 33.77 -64.01 -21.35
N MET A 143 33.49 -64.89 -20.40
CA MET A 143 32.50 -65.96 -20.59
C MET A 143 31.10 -65.37 -20.78
N GLU A 144 30.68 -64.45 -19.90
CA GLU A 144 29.39 -63.75 -20.00
C GLU A 144 29.25 -63.03 -21.34
N VAL A 145 30.27 -62.27 -21.77
CA VAL A 145 30.25 -61.60 -23.08
C VAL A 145 30.21 -62.60 -24.23
N ASN A 146 30.87 -63.76 -24.13
CA ASN A 146 30.80 -64.79 -25.15
C ASN A 146 29.41 -65.45 -25.20
N GLU A 147 28.78 -65.69 -24.05
CA GLU A 147 27.38 -66.16 -23.99
C GLU A 147 26.42 -65.14 -24.61
N LEU A 148 26.58 -63.86 -24.27
CA LEU A 148 25.79 -62.77 -24.86
C LEU A 148 26.05 -62.63 -26.36
N ARG A 149 27.30 -62.81 -26.82
CA ARG A 149 27.64 -62.82 -28.24
C ARG A 149 26.92 -63.97 -28.97
N VAL A 150 26.97 -65.18 -28.42
CA VAL A 150 26.27 -66.34 -29.00
C VAL A 150 24.76 -66.14 -28.99
N ALA A 151 24.19 -65.56 -27.93
CA ALA A 151 22.77 -65.22 -27.87
C ALA A 151 22.41 -64.16 -28.92
N ASN A 152 23.23 -63.12 -29.07
CA ASN A 152 23.08 -62.07 -30.07
C ASN A 152 23.21 -62.61 -31.50
N GLU A 153 24.09 -63.58 -31.75
CA GLU A 153 24.22 -64.23 -33.07
C GLU A 153 23.00 -65.08 -33.42
N ARG A 154 22.32 -65.68 -32.43
CA ARG A 154 21.13 -66.52 -32.66
C ARG A 154 19.82 -65.74 -32.75
N LEU A 155 19.68 -64.66 -31.98
CA LEU A 155 18.42 -63.92 -31.85
C LEU A 155 18.49 -62.50 -32.45
N GLY A 156 19.67 -62.02 -32.80
CA GLY A 156 19.91 -60.60 -33.08
C GLY A 156 19.81 -59.75 -31.82
N PHE A 157 20.39 -58.55 -31.85
CA PHE A 157 20.15 -57.57 -30.80
C PHE A 157 18.69 -57.12 -30.92
N PRO A 158 17.89 -57.01 -29.85
CA PRO A 158 16.57 -56.41 -29.93
C PRO A 158 16.77 -54.96 -30.37
N THR A 159 16.73 -54.74 -31.68
CA THR A 159 16.63 -53.41 -32.25
C THR A 159 15.22 -52.97 -31.87
N SER A 160 15.17 -51.90 -31.06
CA SER A 160 13.91 -51.26 -30.69
C SER A 160 13.03 -51.19 -31.93
N THR A 161 11.86 -51.83 -31.86
CA THR A 161 10.86 -51.79 -32.93
C THR A 161 10.73 -50.36 -33.39
N LYS A 162 10.96 -50.10 -34.69
CA LYS A 162 10.97 -48.76 -35.29
C LYS A 162 9.88 -47.91 -34.65
N VAL A 163 10.29 -46.94 -33.82
CA VAL A 163 9.34 -46.07 -33.12
C VAL A 163 8.54 -45.35 -34.19
N THR A 164 7.29 -45.75 -34.33
CA THR A 164 6.38 -45.17 -35.30
C THR A 164 6.15 -43.74 -34.84
N THR A 165 6.39 -42.78 -35.73
CA THR A 165 6.19 -41.36 -35.41
C THR A 165 4.74 -41.14 -35.05
N VAL A 166 4.47 -40.63 -33.85
CA VAL A 166 3.13 -40.38 -33.31
C VAL A 166 2.34 -39.52 -34.28
N THR A 167 1.10 -39.92 -34.55
CA THR A 167 0.22 -39.19 -35.47
C THR A 167 -0.42 -37.98 -34.77
N THR A 168 -0.68 -36.91 -35.51
CA THR A 168 -1.22 -35.66 -34.94
C THR A 168 -2.57 -35.85 -34.24
N VAL A 169 -3.33 -36.87 -34.64
CA VAL A 169 -4.62 -37.24 -34.04
C VAL A 169 -4.46 -37.79 -32.62
N GLU A 170 -3.39 -38.56 -32.36
CA GLU A 170 -3.09 -39.10 -31.03
C GLU A 170 -2.65 -37.98 -30.08
N LEU A 171 -1.85 -37.03 -30.59
CA LEU A 171 -1.47 -35.83 -29.82
C LEU A 171 -2.68 -35.00 -29.41
N ASP A 172 -3.61 -34.75 -30.32
CA ASP A 172 -4.81 -33.95 -30.01
C ASP A 172 -5.73 -34.64 -28.99
N SER A 173 -5.87 -35.97 -29.07
CA SER A 173 -6.58 -36.76 -28.07
C SER A 173 -5.93 -36.66 -26.70
N ASP A 174 -4.60 -36.75 -26.64
CA ASP A 174 -3.85 -36.67 -25.38
C ASP A 174 -3.89 -35.25 -24.79
N PHE A 175 -3.81 -34.20 -25.62
CA PHE A 175 -3.96 -32.82 -25.17
C PHE A 175 -5.37 -32.53 -24.65
N ALA A 176 -6.40 -33.12 -25.25
CA ALA A 176 -7.77 -33.05 -24.75
C ALA A 176 -7.91 -33.80 -23.41
N ALA A 177 -7.32 -34.99 -23.27
CA ALA A 177 -7.31 -35.75 -22.03
C ALA A 177 -6.54 -35.04 -20.90
N MET A 178 -5.53 -34.24 -21.23
CA MET A 178 -4.80 -33.39 -20.29
C MET A 178 -5.50 -32.05 -19.99
N GLY A 179 -6.71 -31.82 -20.51
CA GLY A 179 -7.56 -30.68 -20.11
C GLY A 179 -7.19 -29.33 -20.70
N SER A 180 -6.38 -29.29 -21.77
CA SER A 180 -6.01 -28.04 -22.45
C SER A 180 -6.94 -27.79 -23.64
N ILE A 181 -8.06 -27.09 -23.39
CA ILE A 181 -8.96 -26.60 -24.44
C ILE A 181 -8.28 -25.43 -25.15
N ILE A 182 -7.72 -25.66 -26.35
CA ILE A 182 -7.22 -24.59 -27.21
C ILE A 182 -8.43 -23.95 -27.91
N PHE A 183 -8.88 -22.81 -27.40
CA PHE A 183 -9.84 -21.94 -28.08
C PHE A 183 -9.18 -21.34 -29.33
N TYR A 184 -9.51 -21.87 -30.52
CA TYR A 184 -9.28 -21.16 -31.78
C TYR A 184 -10.35 -20.08 -31.96
N ASN A 185 -10.00 -18.84 -31.60
CA ASN A 185 -10.75 -17.66 -32.04
C ASN A 185 -10.48 -17.45 -33.54
N VAL A 186 -11.49 -17.78 -34.35
CA VAL A 186 -11.56 -17.41 -35.76
C VAL A 186 -11.95 -15.93 -35.86
N THR A 187 -10.98 -15.03 -36.00
CA THR A 187 -11.24 -13.71 -36.59
C THR A 187 -11.29 -13.87 -38.11
N ALA A 188 -12.49 -14.13 -38.61
CA ALA A 188 -12.81 -14.01 -40.01
C ALA A 188 -12.81 -12.53 -40.42
N ASN A 189 -11.96 -12.22 -41.41
CA ASN A 189 -12.24 -11.34 -42.55
C ASN A 189 -12.44 -9.83 -42.31
N VAL A 190 -11.43 -9.04 -42.70
CA VAL A 190 -11.66 -7.79 -43.45
C VAL A 190 -10.65 -7.75 -44.60
N LYS A 191 -11.19 -7.50 -45.79
CA LYS A 191 -10.50 -7.29 -47.08
C LYS A 191 -9.39 -6.24 -47.02
#